data_AF-A0A921BGH3-F1
#
_entry.id   AF-A0A921BGH3-F1
#
_cell.length_a   1.000
_cell.length_b   1.000
_cell.length_c   1.000
_cell.angle_alpha   90.00
_cell.angle_beta   90.00
_cell.angle_gamma   90.00
#
_symmetry.space_group_name_H-M   'P 1'
#
loop_
_entity.id
_entity.type
_entity.pdbx_description
1 polymer ?
#
loop_
_entity_poly.entity_id
_entity_poly.type
_entity_poly.pdbx_seq_one_letter_code
_entity_poly.pdbx_strand_id
1 'polypeptide(L)'
;MIGMAQGVYINELLDGFAPESHSNNDLYILTHNVLKQLSSYSQSRLPLMYFELHLLRLSGLMPELYHCVKCREELSPECHRFSSDHGGKTVFTVQTPRFSHTQHLTFSPQSSTYAPQSKRK
;
A
#
# COMPACT_ATOMS: atom_id res chain seq x y z
N MET A 1 -1.29 17.03 19.98
CA MET A 1 -1.03 17.70 18.68
C MET A 1 -0.70 16.73 17.55
N ILE A 2 -1.11 15.46 17.62
CA ILE A 2 -0.69 14.45 16.61
C ILE A 2 -1.34 14.68 15.23
N GLY A 3 -2.61 15.10 15.18
CA GLY A 3 -3.33 15.31 13.92
C GLY A 3 -2.70 16.34 12.98
N MET A 4 -2.08 17.39 13.52
CA MET A 4 -1.34 18.38 12.71
C MET A 4 -0.13 17.75 12.03
N ALA A 5 0.66 16.95 12.77
CA ALA A 5 1.81 16.25 12.20
C ALA A 5 1.38 15.24 11.11
N GLN A 6 0.24 14.57 11.28
CA GLN A 6 -0.32 13.65 10.27
C GLN A 6 -0.76 14.40 9.01
N GLY A 7 -1.33 15.60 9.15
CA GLY A 7 -1.69 16.46 8.02
C GLY A 7 -0.47 16.95 7.23
N VAL A 8 0.58 17.38 7.94
CA VAL A 8 1.86 17.76 7.30
C VAL A 8 2.47 16.58 6.56
N TYR A 9 2.46 15.38 7.17
CA TYR A 9 2.94 14.17 6.51
C TYR A 9 2.19 13.86 5.20
N ILE A 10 0.86 13.99 5.19
CA ILE A 10 0.07 13.84 3.96
C ILE A 10 0.49 14.88 2.91
N ASN A 11 0.72 16.12 3.32
CA ASN A 11 1.13 17.19 2.40
C ASN A 11 2.49 16.91 1.74
N GLU A 12 3.48 16.45 2.51
CA GLU A 12 4.80 16.05 1.98
C GLU A 12 4.69 14.89 0.99
N LEU A 13 3.82 13.91 1.25
CA LEU A 13 3.56 12.83 0.29
C LEU A 13 2.90 13.35 -0.99
N LEU A 14 1.99 14.32 -0.90
CA LEU A 14 1.37 14.91 -2.09
C LEU A 14 2.40 15.66 -2.94
N ASP A 15 3.30 16.42 -2.33
CA ASP A 15 4.37 17.11 -3.05
C ASP A 15 5.23 16.13 -3.89
N GLY A 16 5.54 14.96 -3.32
CA GLY A 16 6.31 13.93 -4.03
C GLY A 16 5.54 13.15 -5.12
N PHE A 17 4.22 12.98 -4.99
CA PHE A 17 3.43 12.08 -5.85
C PHE A 17 2.41 12.80 -6.77
N ALA A 18 2.16 14.10 -6.57
CA ALA A 18 1.19 14.89 -7.31
C ALA A 18 1.89 16.02 -8.09
N PRO A 19 2.44 15.75 -9.28
CA PRO A 19 3.09 16.78 -10.08
C PRO A 19 2.06 17.86 -10.48
N GLU A 20 2.44 19.14 -10.31
CA GLU A 20 1.57 20.31 -10.56
C GLU A 20 1.03 20.38 -12.00
N SER A 21 1.69 19.74 -12.95
CA SER A 21 1.36 19.79 -14.38
C SER A 21 0.05 19.08 -14.75
N HIS A 22 -0.52 18.26 -13.85
CA HIS A 22 -1.73 17.49 -14.12
C HIS A 22 -2.69 17.48 -12.93
N SER A 23 -3.93 17.94 -13.18
CA SER A 23 -5.00 17.80 -12.20
C SER A 23 -5.34 16.32 -11.96
N ASN A 24 -5.39 15.91 -10.69
CA ASN A 24 -5.83 14.57 -10.30
C ASN A 24 -7.01 14.66 -9.31
N ASN A 25 -8.23 14.53 -9.84
CA ASN A 25 -9.45 14.67 -9.04
C ASN A 25 -9.60 13.54 -8.01
N ASP A 26 -9.24 12.31 -8.38
CA ASP A 26 -9.30 11.16 -7.47
C ASP A 26 -8.36 11.35 -6.27
N LEU A 27 -7.16 11.89 -6.51
CA LEU A 27 -6.20 12.19 -5.45
C LEU A 27 -6.68 13.32 -4.54
N TYR A 28 -7.32 14.35 -5.09
CA TYR A 28 -7.95 15.40 -4.30
C TYR A 28 -9.06 14.83 -3.39
N ILE A 29 -9.97 14.03 -3.95
CA ILE A 29 -11.07 13.41 -3.19
C ILE A 29 -10.51 12.50 -2.09
N LEU A 30 -9.51 11.68 -2.39
CA LEU A 30 -8.82 10.82 -1.42
C LEU A 30 -8.26 11.65 -0.26
N THR A 31 -7.49 12.69 -0.57
CA THR A 31 -6.84 13.56 0.41
C THR A 31 -7.87 14.23 1.31
N HIS A 32 -8.89 14.86 0.71
CA HIS A 32 -9.96 15.54 1.44
C HIS A 32 -10.67 14.60 2.42
N ASN A 33 -11.02 13.39 1.97
CA ASN A 33 -11.70 12.41 2.81
C ASN A 33 -10.82 11.95 3.98
N VAL A 34 -9.53 11.72 3.75
CA VAL A 34 -8.59 11.31 4.80
C VAL A 34 -8.39 12.43 5.82
N LEU A 35 -8.18 13.68 5.39
CA LEU A 35 -8.02 14.81 6.31
C LEU A 35 -9.26 15.02 7.18
N LYS A 36 -10.46 14.87 6.59
CA LYS A 36 -11.72 14.90 7.33
C LYS A 36 -11.79 13.79 8.39
N GLN A 37 -11.37 12.57 8.06
CA GLN A 37 -11.31 11.47 9.03
C GLN A 37 -10.29 11.72 10.15
N LEU A 38 -9.10 12.23 9.82
CA LEU A 38 -8.06 12.59 10.80
C LEU A 38 -8.53 13.66 11.78
N SER A 39 -9.31 14.65 11.32
CA SER A 39 -9.90 15.66 12.20
C SER A 39 -10.90 15.08 13.21
N SER A 40 -11.51 13.94 12.89
CA SER A 40 -12.52 13.27 13.74
C SER A 40 -11.90 12.26 14.71
N TYR A 41 -10.79 11.62 14.32
CA TYR A 41 -10.15 10.52 15.08
C TYR A 41 -8.62 10.66 15.10
N SER A 42 -8.11 11.68 15.79
CA SER A 42 -6.69 12.07 15.71
C SER A 42 -5.68 11.02 16.19
N GLN A 43 -6.07 10.01 16.98
CA GLN A 43 -5.13 9.01 17.49
C GLN A 43 -4.99 7.75 16.60
N SER A 44 -5.80 7.62 15.54
CA SER A 44 -5.77 6.44 14.67
C SER A 44 -4.72 6.57 13.56
N ARG A 45 -3.97 5.49 13.33
CA ARG A 45 -3.06 5.36 12.17
C ARG A 45 -3.78 4.87 10.91
N LEU A 46 -4.99 4.32 11.03
CA LEU A 46 -5.72 3.72 9.91
C LEU A 46 -5.97 4.68 8.74
N PRO A 47 -6.37 5.95 8.95
CA PRO A 47 -6.56 6.87 7.83
C PRO A 47 -5.26 7.15 7.07
N LEU A 48 -4.12 7.17 7.75
CA LEU A 48 -2.81 7.32 7.11
C LEU A 48 -2.44 6.09 6.28
N MET A 49 -2.56 4.88 6.83
CA MET A 49 -2.30 3.65 6.08
C MET A 49 -3.22 3.51 4.87
N TYR A 50 -4.49 3.91 5.01
CA TYR A 50 -5.44 3.97 3.91
C TYR A 50 -4.97 4.94 2.82
N PHE A 51 -4.56 6.15 3.21
CA PHE A 51 -4.02 7.15 2.29
C PHE A 51 -2.79 6.65 1.54
N GLU A 52 -1.77 6.15 2.24
CA GLU A 52 -0.51 5.67 1.67
C GLU A 52 -0.75 4.59 0.60
N LEU A 53 -1.57 3.58 0.90
CA LEU A 53 -1.86 2.50 -0.05
C LEU A 53 -2.64 2.99 -1.29
N HIS A 54 -3.59 3.92 -1.09
CA HIS A 54 -4.39 4.45 -2.19
C HIS A 54 -3.59 5.46 -3.04
N LEU A 55 -2.67 6.19 -2.43
CA LEU A 55 -1.72 7.05 -3.13
C LEU A 55 -0.83 6.23 -4.07
N LEU A 56 -0.27 5.11 -3.58
CA LEU A 56 0.50 4.18 -4.42
C LEU A 56 -0.33 3.65 -5.60
N ARG A 57 -1.62 3.36 -5.37
CA ARG A 57 -2.51 2.93 -6.45
C ARG A 57 -2.74 4.03 -7.50
N LEU A 58 -3.08 5.24 -7.08
CA LEU A 58 -3.36 6.35 -8.00
C LEU A 58 -2.12 6.83 -8.74
N SER A 59 -0.92 6.63 -8.19
CA SER A 59 0.36 6.95 -8.82
C SER A 59 0.92 5.82 -9.70
N GLY A 60 0.25 4.67 -9.78
CA GLY A 60 0.71 3.52 -10.57
C GLY A 60 1.87 2.74 -9.92
N LEU A 61 2.14 2.97 -8.64
CA LEU A 61 3.21 2.36 -7.85
C LEU A 61 2.70 1.29 -6.88
N MET A 62 1.48 0.79 -7.10
CA MET A 62 0.87 -0.26 -6.28
C MET A 62 1.71 -1.54 -6.34
N PRO A 63 2.11 -2.10 -5.19
CA PRO A 63 2.79 -3.39 -5.19
C PRO A 63 1.88 -4.52 -5.67
N GLU A 64 2.46 -5.52 -6.34
CA GLU A 64 1.73 -6.76 -6.67
C GLU A 64 1.59 -7.64 -5.41
N LEU A 65 0.34 -7.96 -5.05
CA LEU A 65 0.00 -8.63 -3.79
C LEU A 65 -0.60 -10.02 -3.98
N TYR A 66 -0.98 -10.40 -5.21
CA TYR A 66 -1.71 -11.64 -5.49
C TYR A 66 -0.89 -12.66 -6.27
N HIS A 67 0.01 -12.19 -7.15
CA HIS A 67 0.88 -13.06 -7.94
C HIS A 67 2.35 -12.80 -7.60
N CYS A 68 3.17 -13.83 -7.71
CA CYS A 68 4.61 -13.68 -7.57
C CYS A 68 5.16 -12.75 -8.66
N VAL A 69 5.85 -11.67 -8.28
CA VAL A 69 6.46 -10.74 -9.25
C VAL A 69 7.52 -11.39 -10.14
N LYS A 70 8.05 -12.56 -9.74
CA LYS A 70 9.06 -13.32 -10.49
C LYS A 70 8.49 -14.45 -11.35
N CYS A 71 7.75 -15.39 -10.75
CA CYS A 71 7.23 -16.57 -11.47
C CYS A 71 5.77 -16.44 -11.93
N ARG A 72 5.06 -15.37 -11.52
CA ARG A 72 3.64 -15.13 -11.83
C ARG A 72 2.64 -16.15 -11.27
N GLU A 73 3.10 -17.10 -10.45
CA GLU A 73 2.21 -18.02 -9.72
C GLU A 73 1.37 -17.25 -8.69
N GLU A 74 0.14 -17.72 -8.47
CA GLU A 74 -0.74 -17.22 -7.41
C GLU A 74 -0.12 -17.49 -6.03
N LEU A 75 -0.19 -16.50 -5.14
CA LEU A 75 0.43 -16.57 -3.83
C LEU A 75 -0.50 -17.28 -2.84
N SER A 76 -0.03 -18.36 -2.22
CA SER A 76 -0.72 -18.94 -1.07
C SER A 76 -0.43 -18.13 0.21
N PRO A 77 -1.40 -18.08 1.15
CA PRO A 77 -1.14 -17.60 2.50
C PRO A 77 0.09 -18.30 3.10
N GLU A 78 0.86 -17.57 3.91
CA GLU A 78 2.06 -18.07 4.63
C GLU A 78 3.23 -18.60 3.78
N CYS A 79 3.16 -18.65 2.45
CA CYS A 79 4.26 -19.13 1.60
C CYS A 79 4.85 -18.04 0.68
N HIS A 80 4.89 -16.80 1.16
CA HIS A 80 5.39 -15.66 0.40
C HIS A 80 6.11 -14.65 1.28
N ARG A 81 7.02 -13.89 0.66
CA ARG A 81 7.70 -12.73 1.27
C ARG A 81 7.42 -11.48 0.45
N PHE A 82 7.54 -10.32 1.08
CA PHE A 82 7.50 -9.04 0.37
C PHE A 82 8.92 -8.61 -0.04
N SER A 83 9.07 -8.14 -1.28
CA SER A 83 10.33 -7.65 -1.83
C SER A 83 10.12 -6.22 -2.34
N SER A 84 10.59 -5.24 -1.58
CA SER A 84 10.53 -3.82 -1.97
C SER A 84 11.21 -3.56 -3.32
N ASP A 85 12.37 -4.19 -3.57
CA ASP A 85 13.14 -4.02 -4.81
C ASP A 85 12.40 -4.44 -6.08
N HIS A 86 11.44 -5.37 -5.95
CA HIS A 86 10.69 -5.91 -7.07
C HIS A 86 9.24 -5.42 -7.07
N GLY A 87 8.88 -4.50 -6.16
CA GLY A 87 7.55 -3.91 -6.10
C GLY A 87 6.44 -4.92 -5.80
N GLY A 88 6.67 -5.93 -4.98
CA GLY A 88 5.62 -6.90 -4.66
C GLY A 88 6.08 -8.15 -3.93
N LYS A 89 5.22 -9.16 -3.92
CA LYS A 89 5.46 -10.42 -3.21
C LYS A 89 6.16 -11.46 -4.11
N THR A 90 7.00 -12.29 -3.49
CA THR A 90 7.63 -13.45 -4.13
C THR A 90 7.37 -14.72 -3.32
N VAL A 91 7.16 -15.86 -3.99
CA VAL A 91 7.10 -17.18 -3.34
C VAL A 91 8.45 -17.50 -2.69
N PHE A 92 8.43 -18.22 -1.57
CA PHE A 92 9.66 -18.54 -0.83
C PHE A 92 10.68 -19.37 -1.62
N THR A 93 10.23 -20.19 -2.56
CA THR A 93 11.07 -21.03 -3.42
C THR A 93 11.92 -20.23 -4.40
N VAL A 94 11.52 -18.99 -4.71
CA VAL A 94 12.26 -18.14 -5.63
C VAL A 94 13.45 -17.50 -4.91
N GLN A 95 14.65 -17.69 -5.47
CA GLN A 95 15.86 -17.04 -4.96
C GLN A 95 15.80 -15.53 -5.24
N THR A 96 16.06 -14.73 -4.21
CA THR A 96 16.27 -13.29 -4.32
C THR A 96 17.74 -12.97 -4.03
N PRO A 97 18.36 -12.02 -4.75
CA PRO A 97 19.75 -11.64 -4.48
C PRO A 97 19.91 -11.17 -3.02
N ARG A 98 21.05 -11.51 -2.39
CA ARG A 98 21.32 -11.30 -0.94
C ARG A 98 21.19 -9.86 -0.44
N PHE A 99 21.21 -8.87 -1.33
CA PHE A 99 21.07 -7.46 -0.96
C PHE A 99 19.63 -6.94 -1.01
N SER A 100 18.65 -7.78 -1.33
CA SER A 100 17.26 -7.35 -1.27
C SER A 100 16.85 -7.10 0.17
N HIS A 101 16.40 -5.88 0.49
CA HIS A 101 15.74 -5.57 1.76
C HIS A 101 14.44 -6.37 1.81
N THR A 102 14.56 -7.61 2.24
CA THR A 102 13.50 -8.59 2.22
C THR A 102 12.91 -8.58 3.61
N GLN A 103 11.86 -7.78 3.81
CA GLN A 103 11.13 -7.84 5.06
C GLN A 103 10.32 -9.14 5.07
N HIS A 104 10.63 -10.03 6.01
CA HIS A 104 9.79 -11.18 6.31
C HIS A 104 8.53 -10.66 7.03
N LEU A 105 7.62 -10.07 6.26
CA LEU A 105 6.30 -9.70 6.74
C LEU A 105 5.51 -11.00 6.91
N THR A 106 5.68 -11.66 8.07
CA THR A 106 4.71 -12.66 8.55
C THR A 106 3.42 -11.92 8.86
N PHE A 107 2.49 -11.95 7.90
CA PHE A 107 1.11 -11.60 8.17
C PHE A 107 0.57 -12.64 9.15
N SER A 108 0.26 -12.24 10.38
CA SER A 108 -0.44 -13.14 11.31
C SER A 108 -1.79 -13.56 10.68
N PRO A 109 -2.21 -14.82 10.79
CA PRO A 109 -3.42 -15.36 10.14
C PRO A 109 -4.71 -14.58 10.44
N GLN A 110 -4.71 -13.70 11.44
CA GLN A 110 -5.83 -12.80 11.77
C GLN A 110 -6.01 -11.62 10.80
N SER A 111 -5.09 -11.39 9.87
CA SER A 111 -5.15 -10.24 8.93
C SER A 111 -5.63 -10.58 7.51
N SER A 112 -5.92 -11.87 7.25
CA SER A 112 -6.45 -12.34 5.96
C SER A 112 -7.96 -12.57 6.01
N THR A 113 -8.74 -11.48 6.02
CA THR A 113 -10.18 -11.54 5.66
C THR A 113 -10.47 -10.83 4.34
N TYR A 114 -9.47 -10.73 3.45
CA TYR A 114 -9.74 -10.32 2.07
C TYR A 114 -10.06 -11.56 1.23
N ALA A 115 -11.36 -11.87 1.13
CA ALA A 115 -11.85 -12.86 0.19
C ALA A 115 -11.61 -12.36 -1.24
N PRO A 116 -11.01 -13.16 -2.14
CA PRO A 116 -10.94 -12.80 -3.55
C PRO A 116 -12.37 -12.65 -4.08
N GLN A 117 -12.70 -11.47 -4.62
CA GLN A 117 -13.96 -11.28 -5.33
C GLN A 117 -13.92 -12.21 -6.56
N SER A 118 -14.76 -13.24 -6.54
CA SER A 118 -14.93 -14.11 -7.69
C SER A 118 -15.43 -13.28 -8.87
N LYS A 119 -14.78 -13.46 -10.02
CA LYS A 119 -15.23 -12.85 -11.27
C LYS A 119 -16.68 -13.26 -11.51
N ARG A 120 -17.60 -12.30 -11.47
CA ARG A 120 -18.96 -12.49 -11.99
C ARG A 120 -18.83 -12.84 -13.48
N LYS A 121 -19.29 -14.03 -13.83
CA LYS A 121 -19.60 -14.43 -15.21
C LYS A 121 -20.82 -13.65 -15.70
#